data_AF-A0A292PKG8-F1
#
_entry.id   AF-A0A292PKG8-F1
#
_cell.length_a   1.000
_cell.length_b   1.000
_cell.length_c   1.000
_cell.angle_alpha   90.00
_cell.angle_beta   90.00
_cell.angle_gamma   90.00
#
_symmetry.space_group_name_H-M   'P 1'
#
loop_
_entity.id
_entity.type
_entity.pdbx_description
1 polymer ?
#
loop_
_entity_poly.entity_id
_entity_poly.type
_entity_poly.pdbx_seq_one_letter_code
_entity_poly.pdbx_strand_id
1 'polypeptide(L)'
;MPTAGHLLRLIAFVDRQNIPEQLLRECGVEGMDDPVEFRRAVGKLLGFSLITATKHKGETFYELHRLIQLSVQVYSSPEELQRWSDNALRIISRIDLGKYDESETMNRRALEGRERILGAGHLDTLMSVSHLAIVLWRQGKYSVSEAMNRRALEGREKVLGPEHPDTLTSLN
;
A
#
# COMPACT_ATOMS: atom_id res chain seq x y z
N MET A 1 8.69 16.76 23.33
CA MET A 1 9.68 16.74 22.22
C MET A 1 9.00 17.32 20.98
N PRO A 2 9.66 18.13 20.14
CA PRO A 2 8.95 18.87 19.11
C PRO A 2 8.37 17.89 18.08
N THR A 3 7.04 17.81 18.03
CA THR A 3 6.22 16.98 17.14
C THR A 3 6.67 17.12 15.67
N ALA A 4 7.13 18.31 15.26
CA ALA A 4 7.70 18.57 13.94
C ALA A 4 9.01 17.80 13.66
N GLY A 5 9.89 17.62 14.65
CA GLY A 5 11.15 16.89 14.49
C GLY A 5 10.95 15.38 14.33
N HIS A 6 9.98 14.82 15.07
CA HIS A 6 9.55 13.42 14.86
C HIS A 6 8.94 13.22 13.47
N LEU A 7 8.11 14.17 13.03
CA LEU A 7 7.52 14.12 11.69
C LEU A 7 8.59 14.22 10.59
N LEU A 8 9.57 15.12 10.74
CA LEU A 8 10.70 15.23 9.80
C LEU A 8 11.53 13.96 9.72
N ARG A 9 11.83 13.35 10.87
CA ARG A 9 12.53 12.06 10.92
C ARG A 9 11.70 11.00 10.22
N LEU A 10 10.43 10.83 10.57
CA LEU A 10 9.57 9.86 9.90
C LEU A 10 9.58 10.02 8.37
N ILE A 11 9.34 11.25 7.88
CA ILE A 11 9.37 11.58 6.44
C ILE A 11 10.72 11.16 5.82
N ALA A 12 11.84 11.45 6.48
CA ALA A 12 13.18 11.12 5.96
C ALA A 12 13.45 9.61 5.76
N PHE A 13 12.73 8.74 6.47
CA PHE A 13 12.88 7.27 6.37
C PHE A 13 11.78 6.57 5.57
N VAL A 14 10.67 7.25 5.23
CA VAL A 14 9.59 6.67 4.42
C VAL A 14 9.87 6.81 2.93
N ASP A 15 9.90 8.05 2.42
CA ASP A 15 10.21 8.39 1.03
C ASP A 15 10.64 9.86 0.98
N ARG A 16 11.33 10.28 -0.08
CA ARG A 16 11.64 11.68 -0.36
C ARG A 16 10.56 12.38 -1.20
N GLN A 17 9.71 11.64 -1.90
CA GLN A 17 8.75 12.20 -2.87
C GLN A 17 7.34 11.64 -2.68
N ASN A 18 6.34 12.45 -3.03
CA ASN A 18 4.93 12.07 -3.11
C ASN A 18 4.39 11.41 -1.83
N ILE A 19 4.74 11.95 -0.66
CA ILE A 19 4.29 11.40 0.62
C ILE A 19 2.88 11.93 0.91
N PRO A 20 1.83 11.11 0.91
CA PRO A 20 0.47 11.60 1.08
C PRO A 20 0.22 12.09 2.50
N GLU A 21 -0.55 13.16 2.67
CA GLU A 21 -0.88 13.73 4.00
C GLU A 21 -1.55 12.70 4.93
N GLN A 22 -2.44 11.87 4.37
CA GLN A 22 -3.14 10.83 5.12
C GLN A 22 -2.16 9.86 5.78
N LEU A 23 -1.04 9.56 5.13
CA LEU A 23 -0.01 8.68 5.68
C LEU A 23 0.61 9.25 6.95
N LEU A 24 0.90 10.55 6.94
CA LEU A 24 1.51 11.24 8.05
C LEU A 24 0.53 11.44 9.21
N ARG A 25 -0.77 11.51 8.93
CA ARG A 25 -1.80 11.56 9.98
C ARG A 25 -1.97 10.22 10.69
N GLU A 26 -1.96 9.12 9.93
CA GLU A 26 -2.18 7.79 10.48
C GLU A 26 -0.88 7.13 11.01
N CYS A 27 0.26 7.82 10.94
CA CYS A 27 1.56 7.23 11.27
C CYS A 27 1.70 6.74 12.72
N GLY A 28 0.79 7.13 13.62
CA GLY A 28 0.80 6.73 15.03
C GLY A 28 1.96 7.32 15.82
N VAL A 29 2.55 8.41 15.32
CA VAL A 29 3.50 9.23 16.08
C VAL A 29 2.69 10.06 17.08
N GLU A 30 3.08 10.01 18.35
CA GLU A 30 2.40 10.70 19.45
C GLU A 30 2.15 12.19 19.13
N GLY A 31 0.88 12.60 19.17
CA GLY A 31 0.44 13.97 18.86
C GLY A 31 0.17 14.27 17.39
N MET A 32 0.33 13.31 16.46
CA MET A 32 -0.02 13.48 15.04
C MET A 32 -1.47 13.10 14.70
N ASP A 33 -2.17 12.41 15.61
CA ASP A 33 -3.58 12.06 15.46
C ASP A 33 -4.50 13.28 15.64
N ASP A 34 -4.05 14.32 16.36
CA ASP A 34 -4.77 15.59 16.50
C ASP A 34 -4.53 16.48 15.25
N PRO A 35 -5.59 16.80 14.48
CA PRO A 35 -5.49 17.65 13.30
C PRO A 35 -4.87 19.04 13.56
N VAL A 36 -5.02 19.59 14.77
CA VAL A 36 -4.48 20.91 15.12
C VAL A 36 -2.97 20.84 15.30
N GLU A 37 -2.50 19.88 16.10
CA GLU A 37 -1.07 19.65 16.32
C GLU A 37 -0.35 19.20 15.05
N PHE A 38 -1.00 18.36 14.24
CA PHE A 38 -0.50 17.98 12.92
C PHE A 38 -0.24 19.20 12.02
N ARG A 39 -1.26 20.07 11.86
CA ARG A 39 -1.12 21.31 11.05
C ARG A 39 -0.05 22.23 11.60
N ARG A 40 0.10 22.33 12.92
CA ARG A 40 1.14 23.14 13.56
C ARG A 40 2.54 22.57 13.29
N ALA A 41 2.69 21.24 13.34
CA ALA A 41 3.95 20.57 13.06
C ALA A 41 4.36 20.72 11.58
N VAL A 42 3.44 20.41 10.67
CA VAL A 42 3.63 20.61 9.21
C VAL A 42 3.92 22.07 8.90
N GLY A 43 3.18 23.00 9.50
CA GLY A 43 3.38 24.44 9.31
C GLY A 43 4.78 24.90 9.70
N LYS A 44 5.37 24.33 10.75
CA LYS A 44 6.79 24.58 11.10
C LYS A 44 7.74 24.04 10.02
N LEU A 45 7.53 22.81 9.55
CA LEU A 45 8.38 22.21 8.53
C LEU A 45 8.31 22.98 7.20
N LEU A 46 7.11 23.41 6.79
CA LEU A 46 6.91 24.27 5.63
C LEU A 46 7.52 25.66 5.83
N GLY A 47 7.34 26.25 7.02
CA GLY A 47 7.87 27.58 7.34
C GLY A 47 9.40 27.66 7.32
N PHE A 48 10.08 26.56 7.65
CA PHE A 48 11.53 26.42 7.52
C PHE A 48 11.99 25.84 6.18
N SER A 49 11.08 25.66 5.22
CA SER A 49 11.36 25.03 3.91
C SER A 49 12.02 23.66 4.02
N LEU A 50 11.74 22.93 5.10
CA LEU A 50 12.26 21.59 5.31
C LEU A 50 11.53 20.57 4.45
N ILE A 51 10.24 20.82 4.19
CA ILE A 51 9.42 20.05 3.26
C ILE A 51 8.71 21.03 2.31
N THR A 52 8.30 20.54 1.14
CA THR A 52 7.41 21.26 0.23
C THR A 52 6.07 20.54 0.18
N ALA A 53 4.99 21.29 -0.02
CA ALA A 53 3.65 20.73 -0.21
C ALA A 53 3.22 20.88 -1.66
N THR A 54 2.89 19.77 -2.31
CA THR A 54 2.31 19.73 -3.66
C THR A 54 0.87 19.25 -3.57
N LYS A 55 -0.01 19.75 -4.44
CA LYS A 55 -1.41 19.30 -4.51
C LYS A 55 -1.65 18.58 -5.82
N HIS A 56 -2.14 17.35 -5.76
CA HIS A 56 -2.52 16.58 -6.94
C HIS A 56 -3.94 16.04 -6.76
N LYS A 57 -4.85 16.35 -7.70
CA LYS A 57 -6.25 15.90 -7.69
C LYS A 57 -7.02 16.18 -6.39
N GLY A 58 -6.67 17.26 -5.68
CA GLY A 58 -7.30 17.64 -4.41
C GLY A 58 -6.66 17.03 -3.15
N GLU A 59 -5.70 16.13 -3.32
CA GLU A 59 -4.91 15.54 -2.24
C GLU A 59 -3.59 16.32 -2.04
N THR A 60 -3.16 16.47 -0.80
CA THR A 60 -1.89 17.11 -0.44
C THR A 60 -0.80 16.04 -0.30
N PHE A 61 0.32 16.29 -0.95
CA PHE A 61 1.53 15.49 -0.87
C PHE A 61 2.67 16.35 -0.32
N TYR A 62 3.58 15.71 0.40
CA TYR A 62 4.79 16.34 0.89
C TYR A 62 6.01 15.74 0.20
N GLU A 63 6.98 16.60 -0.07
CA GLU A 63 8.28 16.21 -0.59
C GLU A 63 9.37 16.72 0.35
N LEU A 64 10.41 15.90 0.50
CA LEU A 64 11.58 16.22 1.29
C LEU A 64 12.75 16.45 0.36
N HIS A 65 13.46 17.56 0.54
CA HIS A 65 14.67 17.80 -0.24
C HIS A 65 15.74 16.75 0.10
N ARG A 66 16.38 16.18 -0.94
CA ARG A 66 17.37 15.09 -0.80
C ARG A 66 18.48 15.39 0.20
N LEU A 67 18.98 16.63 0.23
CA LEU A 67 20.02 17.03 1.20
C LEU A 67 19.53 16.98 2.64
N ILE A 68 18.27 17.34 2.89
CA ILE A 68 17.68 17.32 4.24
C ILE A 68 17.48 15.87 4.68
N GLN A 69 17.03 15.01 3.76
CA GLN A 69 16.95 13.56 4.01
C GLN A 69 18.29 12.99 4.44
N LEU A 70 19.34 13.23 3.65
CA LEU A 70 20.69 12.73 3.94
C LEU A 70 21.24 13.32 5.24
N SER A 71 21.04 14.61 5.51
CA SER A 71 21.51 15.21 6.76
C SER A 71 20.81 14.59 7.98
N VAL A 72 19.49 14.39 7.90
CA VAL A 72 18.74 13.77 9.00
C VAL A 72 19.22 12.35 9.26
N GLN A 73 19.51 11.57 8.21
CA GLN A 73 20.02 10.21 8.35
C GLN A 73 21.46 10.17 8.89
N VAL A 74 22.35 11.03 8.39
CA VAL A 74 23.77 11.06 8.79
C VAL A 74 23.96 11.52 10.23
N TYR A 75 23.14 12.47 10.71
CA TYR A 75 23.25 13.02 12.06
C TYR A 75 22.36 12.30 13.10
N SER A 76 21.71 11.19 12.74
CA SER A 76 20.94 10.36 13.67
C SER A 76 21.81 9.28 14.31
N SER A 77 21.53 8.92 15.57
CA SER A 77 22.23 7.78 16.20
C SER A 77 21.81 6.45 15.54
N PRO A 78 22.61 5.37 15.62
CA PRO A 78 22.23 4.06 15.10
C PRO A 78 20.89 3.54 15.66
N GLU A 79 20.63 3.81 16.94
CA GLU A 79 19.38 3.45 17.61
C GLU A 79 18.18 4.25 17.06
N GLU A 80 18.36 5.54 16.80
CA GLU A 80 17.34 6.38 16.17
C GLU A 80 17.09 5.96 14.71
N LEU A 81 18.15 5.67 13.95
CA LEU A 81 18.07 5.15 12.58
C LEU A 81 17.23 3.88 12.54
N GLN A 82 17.50 2.91 13.42
CA GLN A 82 16.76 1.66 13.49
C GLN A 82 15.30 1.90 13.87
N ARG A 83 15.04 2.67 14.92
CA ARG A 83 13.68 2.98 15.39
C ARG A 83 12.83 3.64 14.31
N TRP A 84 13.37 4.62 13.59
CA TRP A 84 12.62 5.32 12.54
C TRP A 84 12.49 4.50 11.27
N SER A 85 13.46 3.65 10.93
CA SER A 85 13.35 2.69 9.84
C SER A 85 12.26 1.66 10.10
N ASP A 86 12.22 1.08 11.30
CA ASP A 86 11.21 0.08 11.68
C ASP A 86 9.80 0.71 11.66
N ASN A 87 9.66 1.93 12.16
CA ASN A 87 8.41 2.67 12.09
C ASN A 87 7.98 2.95 10.64
N ALA A 88 8.90 3.38 9.78
CA ALA A 88 8.62 3.63 8.37
C ALA A 88 8.16 2.35 7.66
N LEU A 89 8.85 1.23 7.88
CA LEU A 89 8.47 -0.08 7.33
C LEU A 89 7.10 -0.53 7.80
N ARG A 90 6.79 -0.38 9.09
CA ARG A 90 5.48 -0.69 9.66
C ARG A 90 4.36 0.12 9.00
N ILE A 91 4.62 1.41 8.77
CA ILE A 91 3.68 2.33 8.15
C ILE A 91 3.43 1.97 6.68
N ILE A 92 4.49 1.71 5.91
CA ILE A 92 4.40 1.27 4.51
C ILE A 92 3.61 -0.03 4.40
N SER A 93 3.93 -1.01 5.26
CA SER A 93 3.23 -2.31 5.29
C SER A 93 1.73 -2.16 5.55
N ARG A 94 1.33 -1.24 6.45
CA ARG A 94 -0.10 -1.01 6.74
C ARG A 94 -0.84 -0.40 5.54
N ILE A 95 -0.22 0.53 4.81
CA ILE A 95 -0.82 1.09 3.58
C ILE A 95 -1.02 -0.01 2.55
N ASP A 96 0.02 -0.81 2.32
CA ASP A 96 -0.03 -1.85 1.29
C ASP A 96 -1.13 -2.85 1.61
N LEU A 97 -1.25 -3.28 2.87
CA LEU A 97 -2.37 -4.11 3.34
C LEU A 97 -3.73 -3.45 3.08
N GLY A 98 -3.89 -2.16 3.42
CA GLY A 98 -5.14 -1.43 3.17
C GLY A 98 -5.52 -1.35 1.68
N LYS A 99 -4.54 -1.09 0.80
CA LYS A 99 -4.76 -1.10 -0.66
C LYS A 99 -5.16 -2.48 -1.16
N TYR A 100 -4.57 -3.55 -0.63
CA TYR A 100 -4.98 -4.89 -1.01
C TYR A 100 -6.37 -5.25 -0.47
N ASP A 101 -6.77 -4.79 0.72
CA ASP A 101 -8.13 -4.98 1.26
C ASP A 101 -9.21 -4.30 0.39
N GLU A 102 -8.95 -3.08 -0.06
CA GLU A 102 -9.81 -2.39 -1.03
C GLU A 102 -9.87 -3.16 -2.36
N SER A 103 -8.71 -3.60 -2.87
CA SER A 103 -8.61 -4.38 -4.09
C SER A 103 -9.36 -5.73 -3.97
N GLU A 104 -9.28 -6.40 -2.82
CA GLU A 104 -9.99 -7.64 -2.54
C GLU A 104 -11.50 -7.41 -2.61
N THR A 105 -11.97 -6.34 -1.96
CA THR A 105 -13.38 -5.97 -1.94
C THR A 105 -13.91 -5.69 -3.35
N MET A 106 -13.17 -4.96 -4.17
CA MET A 106 -13.53 -4.68 -5.56
C MET A 106 -13.54 -5.95 -6.42
N ASN A 107 -12.51 -6.80 -6.29
CA ASN A 107 -12.41 -8.05 -7.04
C ASN A 107 -13.53 -9.03 -6.68
N ARG A 108 -13.92 -9.13 -5.40
CA ARG A 108 -15.06 -9.95 -4.97
C ARG A 108 -16.38 -9.48 -5.59
N ARG A 109 -16.65 -8.18 -5.56
CA ARG A 109 -17.86 -7.60 -6.19
C ARG A 109 -17.87 -7.85 -7.70
N ALA A 110 -16.73 -7.68 -8.37
CA ALA A 110 -16.61 -7.91 -9.80
C ALA A 110 -16.82 -9.41 -10.15
N LEU A 111 -16.28 -10.31 -9.33
CA LEU A 111 -16.46 -11.75 -9.47
C LEU A 111 -17.94 -12.15 -9.33
N GLU A 112 -18.63 -11.67 -8.30
CA GLU A 112 -20.07 -11.94 -8.10
C GLU A 112 -20.92 -11.48 -9.30
N GLY A 113 -20.60 -10.30 -9.86
CA GLY A 113 -21.28 -9.78 -11.05
C GLY A 113 -21.05 -10.66 -12.28
N ARG A 114 -19.80 -11.08 -12.52
CA ARG A 114 -19.44 -11.95 -13.66
C ARG A 114 -20.01 -13.36 -13.50
N GLU A 115 -19.99 -13.93 -12.30
CA GLU A 115 -20.63 -15.21 -12.01
C GLU A 115 -22.13 -15.18 -12.31
N ARG A 116 -22.81 -14.07 -11.98
CA ARG A 116 -24.25 -13.91 -12.25
C ARG A 116 -24.58 -13.77 -13.74
N ILE A 117 -23.76 -13.04 -14.50
CA ILE A 117 -24.05 -12.70 -15.91
C ILE A 117 -23.50 -13.75 -16.87
N LEU A 118 -22.24 -14.16 -16.68
CA LEU A 118 -21.50 -15.03 -17.60
C LEU A 118 -21.45 -16.49 -17.11
N GLY A 119 -21.71 -16.72 -15.83
CA GLY A 119 -21.56 -18.02 -15.19
C GLY A 119 -20.16 -18.27 -14.64
N ALA A 120 -20.07 -19.24 -13.72
CA ALA A 120 -18.83 -19.58 -13.01
C ALA A 120 -17.72 -20.17 -13.91
N GLY A 121 -18.10 -20.76 -15.05
CA GLY A 121 -17.16 -21.39 -15.99
C GLY A 121 -16.67 -20.46 -17.11
N HIS A 122 -17.15 -19.21 -17.19
CA HIS A 122 -16.70 -18.31 -18.24
C HIS A 122 -15.26 -17.85 -18.01
N LEU A 123 -14.47 -17.71 -19.08
CA LEU A 123 -13.05 -17.36 -18.99
C LEU A 123 -12.80 -16.03 -18.25
N ASP A 124 -13.61 -15.01 -18.51
CA ASP A 124 -13.53 -13.73 -17.78
C ASP A 124 -13.84 -13.86 -16.28
N THR A 125 -14.72 -14.79 -15.92
CA THR A 125 -15.02 -15.11 -14.51
C THR A 125 -13.80 -15.78 -13.88
N LEU A 126 -13.22 -16.78 -14.56
CA LEU A 126 -12.01 -17.49 -14.09
C LEU A 126 -10.79 -16.56 -14.00
N MET A 127 -10.65 -15.61 -14.91
CA MET A 127 -9.64 -14.55 -14.84
C MET A 127 -9.82 -13.67 -13.59
N SER A 128 -11.07 -13.36 -13.24
CA SER A 128 -11.37 -12.61 -12.01
C SER A 128 -11.05 -13.40 -10.74
N VAL A 129 -11.26 -14.73 -10.76
CA VAL A 129 -10.84 -15.62 -9.67
C VAL A 129 -9.31 -15.60 -9.50
N SER A 130 -8.55 -15.66 -10.60
CA SER A 130 -7.08 -15.55 -10.56
C SER A 130 -6.61 -14.18 -10.03
N HIS A 131 -7.25 -13.08 -10.43
CA HIS A 131 -6.92 -11.77 -9.89
C HIS A 131 -7.19 -11.68 -8.38
N LEU A 132 -8.30 -12.24 -7.91
CA LEU A 132 -8.58 -12.33 -6.47
C LEU A 132 -7.52 -13.15 -5.73
N ALA A 133 -7.05 -14.26 -6.31
CA ALA A 133 -5.98 -15.06 -5.73
C ALA A 133 -4.68 -14.25 -5.57
N ILE A 134 -4.27 -13.49 -6.59
CA ILE A 134 -3.07 -12.64 -6.53
C ILE A 134 -3.20 -11.60 -5.40
N VAL A 135 -4.35 -10.96 -5.25
CA VAL A 135 -4.57 -9.97 -4.17
C VAL A 135 -4.47 -10.63 -2.79
N LEU A 136 -5.09 -11.80 -2.61
CA LEU A 136 -5.01 -12.57 -1.37
C LEU A 136 -3.58 -13.01 -1.04
N TRP A 137 -2.81 -13.40 -2.06
CA TRP A 137 -1.40 -13.73 -1.91
C TRP A 137 -0.58 -12.54 -1.42
N ARG A 138 -0.82 -11.35 -1.98
CA ARG A 138 -0.16 -10.09 -1.56
C ARG A 138 -0.50 -9.66 -0.13
N GLN A 139 -1.66 -10.07 0.39
CA GLN A 139 -2.04 -9.90 1.79
C GLN A 139 -1.46 -10.96 2.73
N GLY A 140 -0.74 -11.97 2.21
CA GLY A 140 -0.26 -13.11 2.98
C GLY A 140 -1.32 -14.18 3.29
N LYS A 141 -2.51 -14.10 2.68
CA LYS A 141 -3.61 -15.07 2.85
C LYS A 141 -3.42 -16.28 1.92
N TYR A 142 -2.29 -16.98 2.07
CA TYR A 142 -1.83 -18.00 1.11
C TYR A 142 -2.80 -19.18 0.93
N SER A 143 -3.41 -19.68 2.01
CA SER A 143 -4.35 -20.80 1.93
C SER A 143 -5.60 -20.47 1.12
N VAL A 144 -6.14 -19.26 1.28
CA VAL A 144 -7.31 -18.78 0.53
C VAL A 144 -6.93 -18.48 -0.92
N SER A 145 -5.74 -17.91 -1.14
CA SER A 145 -5.18 -17.70 -2.48
C SER A 145 -5.05 -19.01 -3.25
N GLU A 146 -4.51 -20.06 -2.63
CA GLU A 146 -4.33 -21.37 -3.27
C GLU A 146 -5.69 -21.97 -3.67
N ALA A 147 -6.69 -21.90 -2.79
CA ALA A 147 -8.03 -22.39 -3.09
C ALA A 147 -8.66 -21.66 -4.31
N MET A 148 -8.45 -20.34 -4.41
CA MET A 148 -8.93 -19.56 -5.56
C MET A 148 -8.19 -19.93 -6.85
N ASN A 149 -6.85 -20.08 -6.80
CA ASN A 149 -6.07 -20.50 -7.97
C ASN A 149 -6.47 -21.90 -8.44
N ARG A 150 -6.68 -22.85 -7.52
CA ARG A 150 -7.14 -24.20 -7.87
C ARG A 150 -8.50 -24.17 -8.56
N ARG A 151 -9.44 -23.37 -8.04
CA ARG A 151 -10.75 -23.16 -8.66
C ARG A 151 -10.62 -22.60 -10.08
N ALA A 152 -9.73 -21.62 -10.30
CA ALA A 152 -9.51 -21.02 -11.62
C ALA A 152 -8.89 -22.04 -12.60
N LEU A 153 -7.92 -22.83 -12.14
CA LEU A 153 -7.27 -23.89 -12.91
C LEU A 153 -8.28 -24.96 -13.34
N GLU A 154 -9.04 -25.53 -12.40
CA GLU A 154 -10.06 -26.55 -12.68
C GLU A 154 -11.12 -26.05 -13.69
N GLY A 155 -11.46 -24.75 -13.61
CA GLY A 155 -12.35 -24.12 -14.58
C GLY A 155 -11.72 -24.02 -15.97
N ARG A 156 -10.46 -23.58 -16.07
CA ARG A 156 -9.74 -23.45 -17.34
C ARG A 156 -9.50 -24.80 -18.00
N GLU A 157 -9.12 -25.81 -17.23
CA GLU A 157 -8.99 -27.19 -17.73
C GLU A 157 -10.28 -27.70 -18.36
N LYS A 158 -11.44 -27.44 -17.76
CA LYS A 158 -12.74 -27.86 -18.29
C LYS A 158 -13.15 -27.11 -19.58
N VAL A 159 -12.76 -25.85 -19.72
CA VAL A 159 -13.20 -24.99 -20.82
C VAL A 159 -12.25 -25.03 -22.01
N LEU A 160 -10.94 -25.03 -21.73
CA LEU A 160 -9.88 -24.90 -22.73
C LEU A 160 -9.07 -26.19 -22.92
N GLY A 161 -9.15 -27.11 -21.97
CA GLY A 161 -8.28 -28.28 -21.89
C GLY A 161 -7.00 -28.03 -21.08
N PRO A 162 -6.33 -29.12 -20.64
CA PRO A 162 -5.15 -29.05 -19.78
C PRO A 162 -3.91 -28.46 -20.49
N GLU A 163 -3.77 -28.68 -21.81
CA GLU A 163 -2.61 -28.25 -22.60
C GLU A 163 -2.74 -26.82 -23.15
N HIS A 164 -3.83 -26.12 -22.85
CA HIS A 164 -4.04 -24.77 -23.37
C HIS A 164 -3.07 -23.78 -22.69
N PRO A 165 -2.43 -22.84 -23.42
CA PRO A 165 -1.49 -21.88 -22.85
C PRO A 165 -2.04 -21.11 -21.62
N ASP A 166 -3.31 -20.72 -21.64
CA ASP A 166 -3.94 -20.03 -20.51
C ASP A 166 -4.14 -20.94 -19.27
N THR A 167 -4.35 -22.24 -19.48
CA THR A 167 -4.40 -23.23 -18.39
C THR A 167 -3.00 -23.40 -17.79
N LEU A 168 -1.99 -23.57 -18.63
CA LEU A 168 -0.59 -23.72 -18.20
C LEU A 168 -0.06 -22.46 -17.49
N THR A 169 -0.46 -21.27 -17.91
CA THR A 169 -0.09 -19.99 -17.26
C THR A 169 -0.63 -19.91 -15.83
N SER A 170 -1.67 -20.69 -15.51
CA SER A 170 -2.28 -20.72 -14.17
C SER A 170 -1.51 -21.62 -13.18
N LEU A 171 -0.52 -22.39 -13.65
CA LEU A 171 0.30 -23.30 -12.85
C LEU A 171 1.62 -22.68 -12.38
N ASN A 172 2.02 -21.53 -12.95
CA ASN A 172 3.22 -20.76 -12.59
C ASN A 172 2.94 -19.80 -11.44
#